data_AF-A0A963J9F4-F1
#
_entry.id   AF-A0A963J9F4-F1
#
_cell.length_a   1.000
_cell.length_b   1.000
_cell.length_c   1.000
_cell.angle_alpha   90.00
_cell.angle_beta   90.00
_cell.angle_gamma   90.00
#
_symmetry.space_group_name_H-M   'P 1'
#
loop_
_entity.id
_entity.type
_entity.pdbx_description
1 polymer ?
#
loop_
_entity_poly.entity_id
_entity_poly.type
_entity_poly.pdbx_seq_one_letter_code
_entity_poly.pdbx_strand_id
1 'polypeptide(L)'
;RPGDLGDLDARRLVRALETALESLDAQWLARIEAAQQANPRDARLQYLAGVACMQRQLWGKAQQLLSQAAPKLQDAGLRTHAWRHLAQLAERRGDLEGALAAWKSAAQDVA
;
A
#
# COMPACT_ATOMS: atom_id res chain seq x y z
N ARG A 1 -7.02 18.61 18.84
CA ARG A 1 -6.26 17.35 18.94
C ARG A 1 -5.55 17.15 17.60
N PRO A 2 -4.22 16.99 17.56
CA PRO A 2 -3.54 16.71 16.30
C PRO A 2 -3.80 15.24 15.96
N GLY A 3 -4.70 14.96 15.01
CA GLY A 3 -5.07 13.59 14.68
C GLY A 3 -6.27 13.41 13.76
N ASP A 4 -7.12 14.43 13.60
CA ASP A 4 -8.23 14.38 12.64
C ASP A 4 -7.82 15.07 11.35
N LEU A 5 -7.07 14.36 10.50
CA LEU A 5 -7.01 14.69 9.08
C LEU A 5 -8.31 14.18 8.48
N GLY A 6 -9.22 15.09 8.13
CA GLY A 6 -10.51 14.72 7.53
C GLY A 6 -10.31 13.84 6.30
N ASP A 7 -11.29 13.00 5.96
CA ASP A 7 -11.17 12.01 4.89
C ASP A 7 -10.72 12.59 3.53
N LEU A 8 -11.05 13.86 3.27
CA LEU A 8 -10.60 14.58 2.08
C LEU A 8 -9.11 14.93 2.12
N ASP A 9 -8.58 15.30 3.29
CA ASP A 9 -7.16 15.60 3.47
C ASP A 9 -6.32 14.35 3.38
N ALA A 10 -6.80 13.24 3.94
CA ALA A 10 -6.11 11.96 3.83
C ALA A 10 -6.10 11.41 2.39
N ARG A 11 -7.20 11.56 1.63
CA ARG A 11 -7.24 11.17 0.21
C ARG A 11 -6.34 12.04 -0.66
N ARG A 12 -6.29 13.36 -0.39
CA ARG A 12 -5.36 14.27 -1.09
C ARG A 12 -3.91 13.95 -0.76
N LEU A 13 -3.62 13.63 0.50
CA LEU A 13 -2.29 13.22 0.94
C LEU A 13 -1.87 11.93 0.24
N VAL A 14 -2.75 10.93 0.15
CA VAL A 14 -2.42 9.67 -0.51
C VAL A 14 -2.21 9.86 -2.02
N ARG A 15 -3.06 10.61 -2.73
CA ARG A 15 -2.83 10.89 -4.16
C ARG A 15 -1.54 11.69 -4.40
N ALA A 16 -1.25 12.65 -3.54
CA ALA A 16 0.00 13.39 -3.59
C ALA A 16 1.20 12.46 -3.33
N LEU A 17 1.06 11.48 -2.44
CA LEU A 17 2.08 10.45 -2.17
C LEU A 17 2.23 9.45 -3.31
N GLU A 18 1.16 9.04 -3.99
CA GLU A 18 1.20 8.20 -5.19
C GLU A 18 1.87 8.91 -6.36
N THR A 19 1.62 10.21 -6.53
CA THR A 19 2.26 11.02 -7.57
C THR A 19 3.72 11.30 -7.23
N ALA A 20 4.00 11.58 -5.96
CA ALA A 20 5.38 11.76 -5.50
C ALA A 20 6.17 10.45 -5.60
N LEU A 21 5.54 9.27 -5.46
CA LEU A 21 6.15 7.95 -5.52
C LEU A 21 7.05 7.70 -6.74
N GLU A 22 6.80 8.38 -7.87
CA GLU A 22 7.63 8.33 -9.07
C GLU A 22 8.97 9.08 -8.92
N SER A 23 9.18 9.84 -7.85
CA SER A 23 10.32 10.74 -7.62
C SER A 23 11.01 10.61 -6.24
N LEU A 24 10.60 9.70 -5.36
CA LEU A 24 10.92 9.85 -3.93
C LEU A 24 12.26 9.27 -3.44
N ASP A 25 13.00 10.18 -2.81
CA ASP A 25 14.27 10.01 -2.11
C ASP A 25 14.11 9.40 -0.69
N ALA A 26 15.21 8.95 -0.06
CA ALA A 26 15.23 8.17 1.19
C ALA A 26 14.50 8.79 2.40
N GLN A 27 14.28 10.10 2.40
CA GLN A 27 13.64 10.84 3.51
C GLN A 27 12.14 10.57 3.63
N TRP A 28 11.48 10.20 2.53
CA TRP A 28 10.04 9.92 2.53
C TRP A 28 9.71 8.66 3.34
N LEU A 29 10.59 7.66 3.26
CA LEU A 29 10.43 6.38 3.95
C LEU A 29 10.45 6.54 5.47
N ALA A 30 11.41 7.31 5.98
CA ALA A 30 11.52 7.57 7.41
C ALA A 30 10.25 8.24 7.97
N ARG A 31 9.60 9.10 7.19
CA ARG A 31 8.33 9.73 7.57
C ARG A 31 7.18 8.73 7.62
N ILE A 32 7.14 7.79 6.68
CA ILE A 32 6.10 6.74 6.63
C ILE A 32 6.26 5.77 7.80
N GLU A 33 7.49 5.36 8.10
CA GLU A 33 7.79 4.48 9.23
C GLU A 33 7.43 5.16 10.57
N ALA A 34 7.77 6.44 10.74
CA ALA A 34 7.39 7.20 11.93
C ALA A 34 5.86 7.33 12.06
N ALA A 35 5.15 7.62 10.97
CA ALA A 35 3.69 7.67 10.97
C ALA A 35 3.05 6.31 11.26
N GLN A 36 3.60 5.22 10.71
CA GLN A 36 3.14 3.85 10.97
C GLN A 36 3.36 3.46 12.43
N GLN A 37 4.50 3.82 13.02
CA GLN A 37 4.76 3.58 14.45
C GLN A 37 3.77 4.34 15.34
N ALA A 38 3.42 5.57 14.97
CA ALA A 38 2.42 6.36 15.69
C ALA A 38 0.99 5.81 15.50
N ASN A 39 0.67 5.28 14.32
CA ASN A 39 -0.67 4.81 13.95
C ASN A 39 -0.63 3.43 13.27
N PRO A 40 -0.32 2.34 14.00
CA PRO A 40 -0.12 1.01 13.42
C PRO A 40 -1.40 0.37 12.86
N ARG A 41 -2.57 0.94 13.16
CA ARG A 41 -3.88 0.46 12.71
C ARG A 41 -4.40 1.15 11.45
N ASP A 42 -3.74 2.20 10.97
CA ASP A 42 -4.15 2.88 9.74
C ASP A 42 -3.74 2.04 8.52
N ALA A 43 -4.74 1.51 7.81
CA ALA A 43 -4.55 0.68 6.64
C ALA A 43 -3.80 1.39 5.49
N ARG A 44 -3.92 2.72 5.38
CA ARG A 44 -3.21 3.52 4.37
C ARG A 44 -1.72 3.60 4.68
N LEU A 45 -1.38 3.81 5.95
CA LEU A 45 0.02 3.80 6.40
C LEU A 45 0.62 2.40 6.26
N GLN A 46 -0.15 1.35 6.55
CA GLN A 46 0.28 -0.03 6.35
C GLN A 46 0.52 -0.35 4.86
N TYR A 47 -0.35 0.13 3.96
CA TYR A 47 -0.16 0.02 2.51
C TYR A 47 1.13 0.72 2.07
N LEU A 48 1.31 1.99 2.47
CA LEU A 48 2.48 2.78 2.12
C LEU A 48 3.79 2.15 2.62
N ALA A 49 3.81 1.62 3.85
CA ALA A 49 4.94 0.87 4.37
C ALA A 49 5.22 -0.41 3.56
N GLY A 50 4.17 -1.07 3.06
CA GLY A 50 4.28 -2.23 2.16
C GLY A 50 4.91 -1.87 0.81
N VAL A 51 4.47 -0.77 0.19
CA VAL A 51 5.03 -0.27 -1.07
C VAL A 51 6.49 0.15 -0.92
N ALA A 52 6.81 0.84 0.18
CA ALA A 52 8.19 1.15 0.56
C ALA A 52 9.07 -0.10 0.70
N CYS A 53 8.56 -1.16 1.34
CA CYS A 53 9.27 -2.43 1.45
C CYS A 53 9.53 -3.04 0.06
N MET A 54 8.62 -2.89 -0.91
CA MET A 54 8.87 -3.33 -2.29
C MET A 54 10.02 -2.58 -2.95
N GLN A 55 10.08 -1.26 -2.81
CA GLN A 55 11.15 -0.44 -3.38
C GLN A 55 12.53 -0.85 -2.83
N ARG A 56 12.58 -1.30 -1.57
CA ARG A 56 13.79 -1.80 -0.90
C ARG A 56 14.03 -3.31 -1.09
N GLN A 57 13.27 -3.97 -1.96
CA GLN A 57 13.36 -5.40 -2.22
C GLN A 57 13.13 -6.29 -0.97
N LEU A 58 12.42 -5.78 0.03
CA LEU A 58 12.02 -6.51 1.24
C LEU A 58 10.71 -7.26 0.98
N TRP A 59 10.74 -8.22 0.05
CA TRP A 59 9.54 -8.83 -0.55
C TRP A 59 8.60 -9.52 0.46
N GLY A 60 9.15 -10.26 1.44
CA GLY A 60 8.33 -10.95 2.44
C GLY A 60 7.57 -9.98 3.34
N LYS A 61 8.24 -8.92 3.80
CA LYS A 61 7.62 -7.87 4.61
C LYS A 61 6.61 -7.05 3.80
N ALA A 62 6.93 -6.75 2.55
CA ALA A 62 6.01 -6.08 1.63
C ALA A 62 4.72 -6.87 1.45
N GLN A 63 4.82 -8.18 1.17
CA GLN A 63 3.64 -9.03 1.03
C GLN A 63 2.80 -9.04 2.30
N GLN A 64 3.42 -9.24 3.47
CA GLN A 64 2.72 -9.28 4.74
C GLN A 64 1.99 -7.96 5.04
N LEU A 65 2.62 -6.81 4.75
CA LEU A 65 2.00 -5.50 4.98
C LEU A 65 0.86 -5.25 4.00
N LEU A 66 1.07 -5.53 2.72
CA LEU A 66 0.07 -5.32 1.67
C LEU A 66 -1.14 -6.25 1.82
N SER A 67 -0.94 -7.51 2.19
CA SER A 67 -2.04 -8.48 2.38
C SER A 67 -2.94 -8.11 3.55
N GLN A 68 -2.38 -7.49 4.59
CA GLN A 68 -3.14 -6.98 5.73
C GLN A 68 -3.82 -5.63 5.43
N ALA A 69 -3.21 -4.80 4.59
CA ALA A 69 -3.73 -3.48 4.24
C ALA A 69 -4.86 -3.58 3.20
N ALA A 70 -4.69 -4.37 2.15
CA ALA A 70 -5.62 -4.49 1.02
C ALA A 70 -7.10 -4.62 1.43
N PRO A 71 -7.51 -5.55 2.31
CA PRO A 71 -8.93 -5.69 2.69
C PRO A 71 -9.44 -4.55 3.59
N LYS A 72 -8.57 -3.75 4.21
CA LYS A 72 -8.93 -2.68 5.16
C LYS A 72 -8.94 -1.29 4.53
N LEU A 73 -8.43 -1.15 3.30
CA LEU A 73 -8.44 0.11 2.58
C LEU A 73 -9.87 0.45 2.12
N GLN A 74 -10.34 1.64 2.46
CA GLN A 74 -11.69 2.09 2.09
C GLN A 74 -11.75 2.64 0.66
N ASP A 75 -10.65 3.22 0.18
CA ASP A 75 -10.54 3.74 -1.18
C ASP A 75 -10.34 2.59 -2.18
N ALA A 76 -11.24 2.52 -3.16
CA ALA A 76 -11.25 1.49 -4.20
C ALA A 76 -9.97 1.50 -5.05
N GLY A 77 -9.46 2.69 -5.41
CA GLY A 77 -8.22 2.83 -6.17
C GLY A 77 -7.02 2.29 -5.40
N LEU A 78 -6.92 2.64 -4.11
CA LEU A 78 -5.86 2.11 -3.24
C LEU A 78 -5.96 0.60 -3.03
N ARG A 79 -7.17 0.06 -2.87
CA ARG A 79 -7.38 -1.40 -2.82
C ARG A 79 -6.88 -2.07 -4.09
N THR A 80 -7.29 -1.58 -5.25
CA THR A 80 -6.83 -2.09 -6.54
C THR A 80 -5.30 -2.04 -6.63
N HIS A 81 -4.66 -0.94 -6.26
CA HIS A 81 -3.19 -0.83 -6.27
C HIS A 81 -2.53 -1.83 -5.32
N ALA A 82 -3.06 -2.00 -4.10
CA ALA A 82 -2.56 -2.99 -3.15
C ALA A 82 -2.63 -4.42 -3.70
N TRP A 83 -3.75 -4.79 -4.33
CA TRP A 83 -3.92 -6.09 -4.96
C TRP A 83 -3.00 -6.30 -6.16
N ARG A 84 -2.78 -5.28 -6.99
CA ARG A 84 -1.80 -5.35 -8.10
C ARG A 84 -0.39 -5.59 -7.60
N HIS A 85 0.02 -4.91 -6.52
CA HIS A 85 1.33 -5.15 -5.92
C HIS A 85 1.46 -6.57 -5.34
N LEU A 86 0.41 -7.10 -4.71
CA LEU A 86 0.38 -8.49 -4.25
C LEU A 86 0.50 -9.48 -5.41
N ALA A 87 -0.15 -9.21 -6.54
CA ALA A 87 -0.04 -10.04 -7.73
C ALA A 87 1.40 -10.05 -8.28
N GLN A 88 2.03 -8.87 -8.40
CA GLN A 88 3.43 -8.76 -8.83
C GLN A 88 4.41 -9.49 -7.88
N LEU A 89 4.14 -9.47 -6.56
CA LEU A 89 4.93 -10.21 -5.57
C LEU A 89 4.74 -11.74 -5.68
N ALA A 90 3.57 -12.19 -6.11
CA ALA A 90 3.26 -13.59 -6.36
C ALA A 90 3.88 -14.08 -7.70
N GLU A 91 3.87 -13.26 -8.75
CA GLU A 91 4.55 -13.57 -10.01
C GLU A 91 6.06 -13.74 -9.80
N ARG A 92 6.69 -12.85 -9.03
CA ARG A 92 8.13 -12.90 -8.75
C ARG A 92 8.59 -14.16 -8.03
N ARG A 93 7.71 -14.81 -7.27
CA ARG A 93 8.02 -16.07 -6.54
C ARG A 93 7.60 -17.33 -7.32
N GLY A 94 7.05 -17.17 -8.52
CA GLY A 94 6.49 -18.29 -9.30
C GLY A 94 5.13 -18.80 -8.79
N ASP A 95 4.44 -18.04 -7.93
CA ASP A 95 3.11 -18.38 -7.42
C ASP A 95 2.04 -17.82 -8.37
N LEU A 96 1.80 -18.55 -9.45
CA LEU A 96 0.84 -18.17 -10.49
C LEU A 96 -0.60 -18.17 -9.98
N GLU A 97 -0.95 -19.08 -9.07
CA GLU A 97 -2.29 -19.13 -8.47
C GLU A 97 -2.56 -17.91 -7.59
N GLY A 98 -1.60 -17.55 -6.73
CA GLY A 98 -1.66 -16.35 -5.91
C GLY A 98 -1.69 -15.07 -6.75
N ALA A 99 -0.95 -15.02 -7.84
CA ALA A 99 -0.96 -13.90 -8.78
C ALA A 99 -2.34 -13.73 -9.43
N LEU A 100 -2.91 -14.80 -9.98
CA LEU A 100 -4.25 -14.79 -10.57
C LEU A 100 -5.33 -14.38 -9.57
N ALA A 101 -5.28 -14.89 -8.34
CA ALA A 101 -6.23 -14.52 -7.30
C ALA A 101 -6.14 -13.02 -6.98
N ALA A 102 -4.94 -12.48 -6.83
CA ALA A 102 -4.73 -11.05 -6.55
C ALA A 102 -5.16 -10.17 -7.73
N TRP A 103 -4.87 -10.56 -8.97
CA TRP A 103 -5.34 -9.84 -10.17
C TRP A 103 -6.87 -9.82 -10.27
N LYS A 104 -7.55 -10.93 -9.93
CA LYS A 104 -9.02 -10.98 -9.87
C LYS A 104 -9.57 -9.99 -8.83
N SER A 105 -9.02 -9.97 -7.62
CA SER A 105 -9.42 -9.00 -6.60
C SER A 105 -9.20 -7.57 -7.06
N ALA A 106 -8.05 -7.28 -7.69
CA ALA A 106 -7.76 -5.96 -8.23
C ALA A 106 -8.79 -5.51 -9.26
N ALA A 107 -9.27 -6.40 -10.13
CA ALA A 107 -10.27 -6.09 -11.15
C ALA A 107 -11.68 -5.91 -10.58
N GLN A 108 -12.02 -6.65 -9.52
CA GLN A 108 -13.31 -6.53 -8.83
C GLN A 108 -13.46 -5.20 -8.08
N ASP A 109 -12.36 -4.66 -7.56
CA ASP A 109 -12.33 -3.40 -6.81
C ASP A 109 -12.35 -2.13 -7.70
N VAL A 110 -12.29 -2.26 -9.03
CA VAL A 110 -12.35 -1.12 -9.98
C VAL A 110 -13.80 -0.70 -10.31
N ALA A 111 -14.79 -1.48 -9.88
CA ALA A 111 -16.24 -1.23 -10.09
C ALA A 111 -16.82 -0.27 -9.04
#